data_AF-A0A5M8P5Z7-F1
#
_entry.id   AF-A0A5M8P5Z7-F1
#
_cell.length_a   1.000
_cell.length_b   1.000
_cell.length_c   1.000
_cell.angle_alpha   90.00
_cell.angle_beta   90.00
_cell.angle_gamma   90.00
#
_symmetry.space_group_name_H-M   'P 1'
#
loop_
_entity.id
_entity.type
_entity.pdbx_description
1 polymer ?
#
loop_
_entity_poly.entity_id
_entity_poly.type
_entity_poly.pdbx_seq_one_letter_code
_entity_poly.pdbx_strand_id
1 'polypeptide(L)'
;MIVGRGAIVGAGAVCRKSVPPYAVVIGNPARIIKFKFTPDEVIEHEKVLYPEEERLPLDLLKENYDKYFVKRIDEIKNYTKY
;
A
#
# COMPACT_ATOMS: atom_id res chain seq x y z
N MET A 1 5.85 -12.92 -8.28
CA MET A 1 5.76 -11.46 -8.01
C MET A 1 4.39 -11.01 -8.48
N ILE A 2 3.66 -10.26 -7.67
CA ILE A 2 2.32 -9.77 -7.99
C ILE A 2 2.30 -8.26 -7.73
N VAL A 3 1.72 -7.49 -8.66
CA VAL A 3 1.39 -6.08 -8.44
C VAL A 3 -0.09 -6.02 -8.07
N GLY A 4 -0.37 -5.65 -6.83
CA GLY A 4 -1.73 -5.58 -6.31
C GLY A 4 -2.58 -4.55 -7.06
N ARG A 5 -3.91 -4.75 -7.01
CA ARG A 5 -4.86 -3.83 -7.63
C ARG A 5 -4.68 -2.40 -7.12
N GLY A 6 -4.81 -1.43 -8.01
CA GLY A 6 -4.67 0.00 -7.67
C GLY A 6 -3.27 0.44 -7.22
N ALA A 7 -2.26 -0.44 -7.26
CA ALA A 7 -0.88 -0.08 -6.92
C ALA A 7 -0.28 0.86 -7.98
N ILE A 8 0.59 1.77 -7.52
CA ILE A 8 1.26 2.77 -8.36
C ILE A 8 2.76 2.47 -8.36
N VAL A 9 3.33 2.25 -9.55
CA VAL A 9 4.76 1.98 -9.74
C VAL A 9 5.40 3.21 -10.39
N GLY A 10 6.37 3.81 -9.72
CA GLY A 10 7.11 4.95 -10.25
C GLY A 10 8.00 4.58 -11.44
N ALA A 11 8.27 5.56 -12.31
CA ALA A 11 9.16 5.39 -13.45
C ALA A 11 10.56 4.92 -13.01
N GLY A 12 11.13 3.96 -13.74
CA GLY A 12 12.45 3.38 -13.44
C GLY A 12 12.49 2.50 -12.19
N ALA A 13 11.35 2.17 -11.58
CA ALA A 13 11.33 1.29 -10.42
C ALA A 13 11.57 -0.18 -10.82
N VAL A 14 12.41 -0.88 -10.06
CA VAL A 14 12.65 -2.32 -10.23
C VAL A 14 12.01 -3.05 -9.07
N CYS A 15 10.79 -3.54 -9.30
CA CYS A 15 10.07 -4.35 -8.31
C CYS A 15 10.76 -5.71 -8.21
N ARG A 16 11.32 -6.06 -7.06
CA ARG A 16 11.89 -7.40 -6.79
C ARG A 16 10.99 -8.25 -5.89
N LYS A 17 10.02 -7.62 -5.23
CA LYS A 17 9.05 -8.24 -4.31
C LYS A 17 7.63 -7.91 -4.76
N SER A 18 6.65 -8.68 -4.30
CA SER A 18 5.24 -8.37 -4.55
C SER A 18 4.87 -7.01 -3.94
N VAL A 19 4.01 -6.27 -4.64
CA VAL A 19 3.54 -4.95 -4.26
C VAL A 19 2.09 -5.09 -3.76
N PRO A 20 1.78 -4.66 -2.51
CA PRO A 20 0.42 -4.70 -2.00
C PRO A 20 -0.55 -3.86 -2.82
N PRO A 21 -1.86 -4.16 -2.79
CA PRO A 21 -2.88 -3.31 -3.39
C PRO A 21 -2.80 -1.87 -2.89
N TYR A 22 -3.04 -0.91 -3.78
CA TYR A 22 -3.03 0.53 -3.51
C TYR A 22 -1.72 1.10 -2.93
N ALA A 23 -0.65 0.31 -2.89
CA ALA A 23 0.67 0.77 -2.48
C ALA A 23 1.35 1.59 -3.59
N VAL A 24 2.11 2.60 -3.19
CA VAL A 24 2.94 3.41 -4.07
C VAL A 24 4.39 3.00 -3.87
N VAL A 25 5.03 2.54 -4.95
CA VAL A 25 6.42 2.04 -4.93
C VAL A 25 7.32 2.81 -5.89
N ILE A 26 8.55 3.08 -5.46
CA ILE A 26 9.58 3.74 -6.28
C ILE A 26 10.98 3.16 -6.05
N GLY A 27 11.90 3.37 -6.99
CA GLY A 27 13.33 3.07 -6.85
C GLY A 27 13.78 1.67 -7.32
N ASN A 28 15.08 1.43 -7.30
CA ASN A 28 15.71 0.15 -7.64
C ASN A 28 16.71 -0.25 -6.54
N PRO A 29 16.40 -1.24 -5.68
CA PRO A 29 15.17 -2.02 -5.65
C PRO A 29 13.97 -1.21 -5.15
N ALA A 30 12.78 -1.50 -5.67
CA ALA A 30 11.56 -0.74 -5.35
C ALA A 30 11.19 -0.85 -3.86
N ARG A 31 10.85 0.30 -3.26
CA ARG A 31 10.36 0.42 -1.87
C ARG A 31 8.99 1.06 -1.83
N ILE A 32 8.14 0.60 -0.91
CA ILE A 32 6.85 1.23 -0.63
C ILE A 32 7.11 2.55 0.11
N ILE A 33 6.60 3.64 -0.44
CA ILE A 33 6.78 4.98 0.11
C ILE A 33 5.52 5.54 0.76
N LYS A 34 4.34 5.12 0.29
CA LYS A 34 3.03 5.49 0.83
C LYS A 34 1.94 4.56 0.30
N PHE A 35 0.73 4.71 0.81
CA PHE A 35 -0.49 4.21 0.18
C PHE A 35 -1.25 5.36 -0.46
N LYS A 36 -1.97 5.07 -1.55
CA LYS A 36 -2.79 6.07 -2.24
C LYS A 36 -3.96 6.54 -1.35
N PHE A 37 -4.55 5.61 -0.61
CA PHE A 37 -5.76 5.76 0.19
C PHE A 37 -5.59 5.06 1.55
N THR A 38 -6.42 5.41 2.53
CA THR A 38 -6.59 4.64 3.77
C THR A 38 -7.37 3.34 3.50
N PRO A 39 -7.30 2.31 4.36
CA PRO A 39 -8.05 1.06 4.16
C PRO A 39 -9.56 1.29 3.94
N ASP A 40 -10.15 2.22 4.67
CA ASP A 40 -11.58 2.55 4.55
C ASP A 40 -11.90 3.27 3.23
N GLU A 41 -11.03 4.19 2.80
CA GLU A 41 -11.13 4.86 1.49
C GLU A 41 -10.97 3.88 0.33
N VAL A 42 -10.12 2.87 0.47
CA VAL A 42 -9.98 1.80 -0.54
C VAL A 42 -11.29 1.04 -0.71
N ILE A 43 -11.98 0.72 0.39
CA ILE A 43 -13.27 0.02 0.32
C ILE A 43 -14.32 0.89 -0.41
N GLU A 44 -14.40 2.18 -0.08
CA GLU A 44 -15.32 3.09 -0.79
C GLU A 44 -14.99 3.18 -2.29
N HIS A 45 -13.70 3.23 -2.64
CA HIS A 45 -13.27 3.21 -4.03
C HIS A 45 -13.63 1.89 -4.74
N GLU A 46 -13.46 0.74 -4.07
CA GLU A 46 -13.79 -0.57 -4.64
C GLU A 46 -15.30 -0.79 -4.79
N LYS A 47 -16.14 -0.18 -3.94
CA LYS A 47 -17.61 -0.23 -4.09
C LYS A 47 -18.09 0.31 -5.43
N VAL A 48 -17.40 1.32 -5.97
CA VAL A 48 -17.74 1.94 -7.27
C VAL A 48 -17.33 1.07 -8.44
N LEU A 49 -16.30 0.23 -8.28
CA LEU A 49 -15.67 -0.52 -9.38
C LEU A 49 -16.06 -1.99 -9.44
N TYR A 50 -16.32 -2.62 -8.28
CA TYR A 50 -16.47 -4.07 -8.18
C TYR A 50 -17.71 -4.48 -7.36
N PRO A 51 -18.35 -5.62 -7.74
CA PRO A 51 -19.36 -6.27 -6.91
C PRO A 51 -18.72 -6.77 -5.60
N GLU A 52 -19.53 -6.97 -4.56
CA GLU A 52 -19.05 -7.26 -3.19
C GLU A 52 -18.14 -8.49 -3.11
N GLU A 53 -18.43 -9.53 -3.88
CA GLU A 53 -17.69 -10.79 -3.90
C GLU A 53 -16.24 -10.66 -4.39
N GLU A 54 -15.96 -9.66 -5.23
CA GLU A 54 -14.66 -9.45 -5.84
C GLU A 54 -13.79 -8.44 -5.10
N ARG A 55 -14.32 -7.81 -4.04
CA ARG A 55 -13.63 -6.77 -3.27
C ARG A 55 -12.51 -7.37 -2.42
N LEU A 56 -11.49 -6.57 -2.17
CA LEU A 56 -10.44 -6.92 -1.24
C LEU A 56 -10.99 -6.94 0.19
N PRO A 57 -10.64 -7.97 1.00
CA PRO A 57 -11.05 -8.00 2.39
C PRO A 57 -10.40 -6.84 3.16
N LEU A 58 -11.18 -6.18 4.00
CA LEU A 58 -10.73 -5.02 4.78
C LEU A 58 -9.55 -5.37 5.70
N ASP A 59 -9.53 -6.58 6.25
CA ASP A 59 -8.44 -7.03 7.14
C ASP A 59 -7.09 -7.06 6.42
N LEU A 60 -7.08 -7.50 5.16
CA LEU A 60 -5.87 -7.50 4.33
C LEU A 60 -5.39 -6.07 4.05
N LEU A 61 -6.31 -5.15 3.81
CA LEU A 61 -5.98 -3.75 3.56
C LEU A 61 -5.39 -3.08 4.81
N LYS A 62 -5.99 -3.33 5.98
CA LYS A 62 -5.51 -2.83 7.27
C LYS A 62 -4.14 -3.40 7.63
N GLU A 63 -3.95 -4.72 7.49
CA GLU A 63 -2.66 -5.36 7.79
C GLU A 63 -1.53 -4.77 6.93
N ASN A 64 -1.77 -4.60 5.63
CA ASN A 64 -0.78 -4.00 4.74
C ASN A 64 -0.48 -2.54 5.11
N TYR A 65 -1.51 -1.76 5.44
CA TYR A 65 -1.36 -0.37 5.83
C TYR A 65 -0.54 -0.24 7.12
N ASP A 66 -0.85 -1.02 8.15
CA ASP A 66 -0.14 -1.00 9.42
C ASP A 66 1.32 -1.43 9.27
N LYS A 67 1.55 -2.52 8.52
CA LYS A 67 2.87 -3.11 8.31
C LYS A 67 3.82 -2.19 7.57
N TYR A 68 3.35 -1.50 6.53
CA TYR A 68 4.21 -0.74 5.63
C TYR A 68 4.19 0.77 5.89
N PHE A 69 3.06 1.33 6.34
CA PHE A 69 2.91 2.77 6.56
C PHE A 69 3.05 3.14 8.03
N VAL A 70 2.24 2.57 8.93
CA VAL A 70 2.24 2.94 10.36
C VAL A 70 3.59 2.60 11.00
N LYS A 71 4.12 1.40 10.75
CA LYS A 71 5.45 1.01 11.23
C LYS A 71 6.53 2.01 10.80
N ARG A 72 6.47 2.46 9.55
CA ARG A 72 7.46 3.40 9.00
C ARG A 72 7.35 4.78 9.65
N ILE A 73 6.13 5.24 9.93
CA ILE A 73 5.90 6.50 10.66
C ILE A 73 6.40 6.39 12.09
N ASP A 74 6.15 5.27 12.76
CA ASP A 74 6.61 5.05 14.13
C ASP A 74 8.14 5.06 14.22
N GLU A 75 8.81 4.37 13.29
CA GLU A 75 10.27 4.45 13.14
C GLU A 75 10.74 5.91 13.02
N ILE A 76 10.14 6.70 12.13
CA ILE A 76 10.52 8.11 11.92
C ILE A 76 10.31 8.94 13.20
N LYS A 77 9.18 8.77 13.89
CA LYS A 77 8.89 9.47 15.15
C LYS A 77 9.92 9.14 16.23
N ASN A 78 10.37 7.89 16.30
CA ASN A 78 11.40 7.49 17.25
C ASN A 78 12.76 8.13 16.95
N TYR A 79 13.09 8.41 15.69
CA TYR A 79 14.33 9.11 15.31
C TYR A 79 14.29 10.63 15.49
N THR A 80 13.11 11.26 15.52
CA THR A 80 12.96 12.72 15.70
C THR A 80 12.69 13.15 17.14
N LYS A 81 12.48 12.20 18.07
CA LYS A 81 12.50 12.47 19.51
C LYS A 81 13.95 12.69 19.97
N TYR A 82 14.44 13.90 19.79
CA TYR A 82 15.57 14.47 20.54
C TYR A 82 15.03 15.34 21.68
#